data_AF-A0A7Y5JQT9-F1
#
_entry.id   AF-A0A7Y5JQT9-F1
#
_cell.length_a   1.000
_cell.length_b   1.000
_cell.length_c   1.000
_cell.angle_alpha   90.00
_cell.angle_beta   90.00
_cell.angle_gamma   90.00
#
_symmetry.space_group_name_H-M   'P 1'
#
loop_
_entity.id
_entity.type
_entity.pdbx_description
1 polymer ?
#
loop_
_entity_poly.entity_id
_entity_poly.type
_entity_poly.pdbx_seq_one_letter_code
_entity_poly.pdbx_strand_id
1 'polypeptide(L)'
;MSISLLVFGCKEAREARELKKQHRAEALPMYGMLTYMADAATFTDCRTLSRYPVPFKGDWLEVERAYVNMRQHGEPVYIEFRGRLDEEIVDGVTRPAVVIEEITQMRPDTSCGSQF
;
A
#
# COMPACT_ATOMS: atom_id res chain seq x y z
N MET A 1 41.80 -1.99 18.83
CA MET A 1 40.88 -1.29 17.90
C MET A 1 39.64 -2.17 17.75
N SER A 2 38.83 -2.37 18.79
CA SER A 2 37.77 -1.48 19.31
C SER A 2 36.78 -0.98 18.25
N ILE A 3 35.54 -1.52 18.39
CA ILE A 3 34.24 -0.85 18.24
C ILE A 3 33.91 -0.30 16.85
N SER A 4 33.13 -1.06 16.05
CA SER A 4 31.87 -0.59 15.43
C SER A 4 31.45 -1.45 14.24
N LEU A 5 30.71 -2.53 14.48
CA LEU A 5 29.69 -2.97 13.52
C LEU A 5 28.27 -2.81 14.08
N LEU A 6 28.09 -2.88 15.40
CA LEU A 6 26.78 -2.74 16.04
C LEU A 6 26.19 -1.32 15.96
N VAL A 7 27.02 -0.27 15.97
CA VAL A 7 26.53 1.12 15.97
C VAL A 7 25.97 1.53 14.59
N PHE A 8 26.56 1.03 13.50
CA PHE A 8 26.07 1.31 12.14
C PHE A 8 24.68 0.71 11.91
N GLY A 9 24.48 -0.56 12.24
CA GLY A 9 23.17 -1.21 12.12
C GLY A 9 22.09 -0.60 13.01
N CYS A 10 22.43 -0.14 14.22
CA CYS A 10 21.47 0.56 15.09
C CYS A 10 21.06 1.93 14.55
N LYS A 11 21.98 2.66 13.90
CA LYS A 11 21.68 3.97 13.32
C LYS A 11 20.71 3.84 12.15
N GLU A 12 21.02 2.96 11.19
CA GLU A 12 20.18 2.72 10.01
C GLU A 12 18.78 2.22 10.40
N ALA A 13 18.70 1.30 11.39
CA ALA A 13 17.42 0.82 11.88
C ALA A 13 16.56 1.92 12.55
N ARG A 14 17.19 2.93 13.17
CA ARG A 14 16.47 4.06 13.76
C ARG A 14 15.95 5.01 12.70
N GLU A 15 16.77 5.34 11.71
CA GLU A 15 16.39 6.22 10.60
C GLU A 15 15.22 5.63 9.80
N ALA A 16 15.26 4.32 9.51
CA ALA A 16 14.16 3.62 8.84
C ALA A 16 12.84 3.64 9.65
N ARG A 17 12.93 3.54 10.99
CA ARG A 17 11.76 3.61 11.88
C ARG A 17 11.13 5.00 11.89
N GLU A 18 11.93 6.06 11.94
CA GLU A 18 11.42 7.44 11.91
C GLU A 18 10.79 7.76 10.54
N LEU A 19 11.39 7.30 9.44
CA LEU A 19 10.80 7.46 8.11
C LEU A 19 9.45 6.73 7.99
N LYS A 20 9.37 5.48 8.45
CA LYS A 20 8.10 4.72 8.48
C LYS A 20 7.05 5.44 9.33
N LYS A 21 7.46 5.99 10.48
CA LYS A 21 6.59 6.78 11.36
C LYS A 21 6.08 8.04 10.67
N GLN A 22 6.94 8.75 9.94
CA GLN A 22 6.56 9.93 9.18
C GLN A 22 5.56 9.60 8.06
N HIS A 23 5.85 8.58 7.24
CA HIS A 23 4.93 8.15 6.17
C HIS A 23 3.55 7.78 6.71
N ARG A 24 3.50 7.08 7.84
CA ARG A 24 2.23 6.73 8.49
C ARG A 24 1.51 7.97 9.06
N ALA A 25 2.24 8.99 9.51
CA ALA A 25 1.66 10.24 9.98
C ALA A 25 1.05 11.08 8.85
N GLU A 26 1.64 11.04 7.65
CA GLU A 26 1.15 11.73 6.45
C GLU A 26 0.04 10.95 5.72
N ALA A 27 -0.23 9.70 6.13
CA ALA A 27 -1.22 8.85 5.50
C ALA A 27 -2.64 9.44 5.64
N LEU A 28 -3.38 9.49 4.54
CA LEU A 28 -4.76 9.96 4.45
C LEU A 28 -5.72 8.77 4.28
N PRO A 29 -6.96 8.87 4.77
CA PRO A 29 -7.97 7.84 4.52
C PRO A 29 -8.36 7.81 3.04
N MET A 30 -8.31 6.62 2.45
CA MET A 30 -8.65 6.34 1.06
C MET A 30 -9.54 5.10 0.98
N TYR A 31 -10.37 5.02 -0.06
CA TYR A 31 -11.21 3.86 -0.31
C TYR A 31 -11.46 3.65 -1.79
N GLY A 32 -11.59 2.40 -2.19
CA GLY A 32 -11.59 2.04 -3.60
C GLY A 32 -11.65 0.55 -3.84
N MET A 33 -11.40 0.18 -5.09
CA MET A 33 -11.27 -1.21 -5.50
C MET A 33 -9.80 -1.56 -5.66
N LEU A 34 -9.34 -2.57 -4.93
CA LEU A 34 -8.01 -3.16 -5.07
C LEU A 34 -8.09 -4.42 -5.94
N THR A 35 -7.15 -4.56 -6.85
CA THR A 35 -6.95 -5.78 -7.63
C THR A 35 -5.48 -6.16 -7.57
N TYR A 36 -5.20 -7.45 -7.38
CA TYR A 36 -3.86 -8.01 -7.38
C TYR A 36 -3.80 -9.24 -8.28
N MET A 37 -2.96 -9.21 -9.31
CA MET A 37 -2.76 -10.31 -10.25
C MET A 37 -1.40 -10.21 -10.93
N ALA A 38 -0.73 -11.35 -11.12
CA ALA A 38 0.54 -11.45 -11.86
C ALA A 38 1.62 -10.46 -11.36
N ASP A 39 1.84 -10.45 -10.04
CA ASP A 39 2.82 -9.58 -9.37
C ASP A 39 2.61 -8.08 -9.63
N ALA A 40 1.36 -7.69 -9.95
CA ALA A 40 0.98 -6.30 -10.13
C ALA A 40 -0.30 -5.98 -9.36
N ALA A 41 -0.26 -4.89 -8.62
CA ALA A 41 -1.39 -4.41 -7.84
C ALA A 41 -1.87 -3.05 -8.36
N THR A 42 -3.20 -2.90 -8.42
CA THR A 42 -3.82 -1.65 -8.85
C THR A 42 -4.96 -1.27 -7.91
N PHE A 43 -5.04 0.01 -7.63
CA PHE A 43 -6.09 0.62 -6.83
C PHE A 43 -6.90 1.58 -7.70
N THR A 44 -8.22 1.45 -7.68
CA THR A 44 -9.15 2.36 -8.34
C THR A 44 -9.91 3.15 -7.27
N ASP A 45 -9.67 4.45 -7.20
CA ASP A 45 -10.33 5.34 -6.24
C ASP A 45 -11.83 5.44 -6.54
N CYS A 46 -12.70 5.16 -5.56
CA CYS A 46 -14.15 5.13 -5.79
C CYS A 46 -14.73 6.54 -6.09
N ARG A 47 -14.06 7.62 -5.70
CA ARG A 47 -14.60 8.99 -5.83
C ARG A 47 -14.31 9.59 -7.21
N THR A 48 -13.09 9.37 -7.68
CA THR A 48 -12.56 9.97 -8.91
C THR A 48 -12.50 8.97 -10.05
N LEU A 49 -12.62 7.68 -9.76
CA LEU A 49 -12.40 6.57 -10.70
C LEU A 49 -10.98 6.52 -11.28
N SER A 50 -10.05 7.27 -10.68
CA SER A 50 -8.65 7.26 -11.06
C SER A 50 -8.02 5.93 -10.66
N ARG A 51 -7.20 5.38 -11.56
CA ARG A 51 -6.47 4.13 -11.33
C ARG A 51 -5.01 4.43 -11.02
N TYR A 52 -4.51 3.86 -9.94
CA TYR A 52 -3.14 4.00 -9.46
C TYR A 52 -2.48 2.63 -9.38
N PRO A 53 -1.20 2.51 -9.76
CA PRO A 53 -0.39 1.38 -9.35
C PRO A 53 -0.19 1.40 -7.83
N VAL A 54 -0.07 0.21 -7.25
CA VAL A 54 0.20 0.03 -5.82
C VAL A 54 1.58 -0.64 -5.70
N PRO A 55 2.64 0.12 -5.37
CA PRO A 55 3.97 -0.42 -5.18
C PRO A 55 3.99 -1.33 -3.95
N PHE A 56 4.89 -2.32 -3.96
CA PHE A 56 5.11 -3.25 -2.84
C PHE A 56 5.95 -2.60 -1.73
N LYS A 57 5.43 -1.50 -1.18
CA LYS A 57 5.98 -0.67 -0.10
C LYS A 57 4.99 -0.61 1.08
N GLY A 58 5.39 0.03 2.17
CA GLY A 58 4.52 0.22 3.34
C GLY A 58 4.14 -1.12 3.97
N ASP A 59 2.84 -1.33 4.19
CA ASP A 59 2.29 -2.55 4.79
C ASP A 59 1.68 -3.50 3.73
N TRP A 60 2.18 -3.45 2.48
CA TRP A 60 1.72 -4.30 1.36
C TRP A 60 1.62 -5.80 1.69
N LEU A 61 2.55 -6.35 2.47
CA LEU A 61 2.54 -7.78 2.82
C LEU A 61 1.27 -8.19 3.59
N GLU A 62 0.71 -7.29 4.40
CA GLU A 62 -0.55 -7.52 5.09
C GLU A 62 -1.73 -7.50 4.10
N VAL A 63 -1.69 -6.57 3.14
CA VAL A 63 -2.69 -6.43 2.07
C VAL A 63 -2.74 -7.67 1.20
N GLU A 64 -1.58 -8.13 0.72
CA GLU A 64 -1.47 -9.30 -0.13
C GLU A 64 -2.02 -10.55 0.59
N ARG A 65 -1.63 -10.76 1.85
CA ARG A 65 -2.14 -11.89 2.65
C ARG A 65 -3.66 -11.83 2.81
N ALA A 66 -4.21 -10.65 3.13
CA ALA A 66 -5.64 -10.48 3.27
C ALA A 66 -6.38 -10.75 1.95
N TYR A 67 -5.87 -10.22 0.83
CA TYR A 67 -6.44 -10.42 -0.50
C TYR A 67 -6.43 -11.89 -0.93
N VAL A 68 -5.29 -12.58 -0.80
CA VAL A 68 -5.14 -13.99 -1.17
C VAL A 68 -6.00 -14.90 -0.29
N ASN A 69 -6.13 -14.59 1.01
CA ASN A 69 -6.99 -15.36 1.92
C ASN A 69 -8.48 -15.29 1.57
N MET A 70 -8.92 -14.23 0.87
CA MET A 70 -10.27 -14.12 0.34
C MET A 70 -10.50 -14.99 -0.91
N ARG A 71 -9.47 -15.70 -1.40
CA ARG A 71 -9.50 -16.54 -2.61
C ARG A 71 -9.88 -15.77 -3.89
N GLN A 72 -9.51 -14.48 -3.92
CA GLN A 72 -9.71 -13.63 -5.07
C GLN A 72 -8.55 -13.83 -6.05
N HIS A 73 -8.86 -14.06 -7.32
CA HIS A 73 -7.89 -14.31 -8.38
C HIS A 73 -7.90 -13.16 -9.40
N GLY A 74 -7.44 -11.99 -8.98
CA GLY A 74 -7.53 -10.78 -9.80
C GLY A 74 -8.93 -10.13 -9.80
N GLU A 75 -9.83 -10.59 -8.93
CA GLU A 75 -11.14 -9.96 -8.74
C GLU A 75 -11.01 -8.64 -7.94
N PRO A 76 -11.75 -7.58 -8.28
CA PRO A 76 -11.77 -6.36 -7.49
C PRO A 76 -12.29 -6.59 -6.07
N VAL A 77 -11.54 -6.15 -5.07
CA VAL A 77 -11.91 -6.18 -3.65
C VAL A 77 -12.04 -4.76 -3.16
N TYR A 78 -13.15 -4.45 -2.50
CA TYR A 78 -13.29 -3.15 -1.85
C TYR A 78 -12.31 -3.05 -0.68
N ILE A 79 -11.58 -1.94 -0.58
CA ILE A 79 -10.63 -1.67 0.49
C ILE A 79 -10.83 -0.27 1.07
N GLU A 80 -10.70 -0.16 2.39
CA GLU A 80 -10.52 1.09 3.14
C GLU A 80 -9.17 1.04 3.84
N PHE A 81 -8.38 2.09 3.71
CA PHE A 81 -7.03 2.12 4.26
C PHE A 81 -6.56 3.55 4.50
N ARG A 82 -5.49 3.69 5.28
CA ARG A 82 -4.67 4.89 5.33
C ARG A 82 -3.49 4.71 4.38
N GLY A 83 -3.30 5.66 3.48
CA GLY A 83 -2.23 5.61 2.49
C GLY A 83 -1.74 6.98 2.07
N ARG A 84 -0.71 7.00 1.23
CA ARG A 84 -0.12 8.23 0.69
C ARG A 84 0.13 8.07 -0.80
N LEU A 85 0.21 9.21 -1.49
CA LEU A 85 0.72 9.24 -2.86
C LEU A 85 2.24 9.21 -2.84
N ASP A 86 2.80 8.42 -3.75
CA ASP A 86 4.23 8.32 -4.00
C ASP A 86 4.45 8.33 -5.52
N GLU A 87 5.71 8.38 -5.93
CA GLU A 87 6.09 8.18 -7.31
C GLU A 87 6.56 6.73 -7.51
N GLU A 88 6.18 6.14 -8.65
CA GLU A 88 6.65 4.83 -9.09
C GLU A 88 7.08 4.89 -10.55
N ILE A 89 8.21 4.25 -10.85
CA ILE A 89 8.70 4.11 -12.23
C ILE A 89 8.14 2.80 -12.78
N VAL A 90 7.20 2.89 -13.71
CA VAL A 90 6.62 1.74 -14.41
C VAL A 90 6.99 1.87 -15.88
N ASP A 91 7.67 0.86 -16.43
CA ASP A 91 8.17 0.85 -17.81
C ASP A 91 9.00 2.10 -18.17
N GLY A 92 9.83 2.56 -17.24
CA GLY A 92 10.69 3.73 -17.42
C GLY A 92 9.96 5.08 -17.35
N VAL A 93 8.66 5.09 -17.03
CA VAL A 93 7.86 6.31 -16.86
C VAL A 93 7.48 6.50 -15.40
N THR A 94 7.82 7.65 -14.83
CA THR A 94 7.35 8.05 -13.50
C THR A 94 5.85 8.32 -13.53
N ARG A 95 5.10 7.66 -12.65
CA ARG A 95 3.65 7.82 -12.49
C ARG A 95 3.29 7.97 -11.02
N PRO A 96 2.19 8.68 -10.70
CA PRO A 96 1.66 8.71 -9.35
C PRO A 96 1.18 7.32 -8.94
N ALA A 97 1.50 6.92 -7.72
CA ALA A 97 1.22 5.61 -7.15
C ALA A 97 0.66 5.73 -5.74
N VAL A 98 -0.05 4.70 -5.27
CA VAL A 98 -0.66 4.69 -3.93
C VAL A 98 0.05 3.69 -3.04
N VAL A 99 0.67 4.18 -1.97
CA VAL A 99 1.28 3.32 -0.93
C VAL A 99 0.27 3.11 0.19
N ILE A 100 0.02 1.84 0.54
CA ILE A 100 -0.85 1.45 1.64
C ILE A 100 -0.02 1.36 2.93
N GLU A 101 -0.37 2.16 3.93
CA GLU A 101 0.34 2.24 5.21
C GLU A 101 -0.41 1.52 6.34
N GLU A 102 -1.72 1.36 6.25
CA GLU A 102 -2.55 0.64 7.22
C GLU A 102 -3.92 0.29 6.62
N ILE A 103 -4.30 -0.99 6.63
CA ILE A 103 -5.64 -1.43 6.19
C ILE A 103 -6.62 -1.24 7.34
N THR A 104 -7.78 -0.65 7.04
CA THR A 104 -8.89 -0.55 7.98
C THR A 104 -9.95 -1.60 7.69
N GLN A 105 -10.19 -1.90 6.40
CA GLN A 105 -11.21 -2.87 5.99
C GLN A 105 -10.96 -3.43 4.60
N MET A 106 -11.35 -4.68 4.36
CA MET A 106 -11.42 -5.30 3.03
C MET A 106 -12.69 -6.14 2.89
N ARG A 107 -13.39 -6.01 1.76
CA ARG A 107 -14.66 -6.73 1.48
C ARG A 107 -14.70 -7.22 0.02
N PRO A 108 -14.77 -8.53 -0.24
CA PRO A 108 -14.78 -9.07 -1.61
C PRO A 108 -16.12 -8.85 -2.33
N ASP A 109 -17.24 -8.83 -1.61
CA ASP A 109 -18.60 -8.72 -2.20
C ASP A 109 -19.16 -7.29 -2.15
N THR A 110 -18.28 -6.28 -2.10
CA THR A 110 -18.68 -4.85 -2.04
C THR A 110 -18.07 -4.13 -3.22
N SER A 111 -18.84 -3.22 -3.83
CA SER A 111 -18.37 -2.36 -4.91
C SER A 111 -18.51 -0.88 -4.53
N CYS A 112 -17.84 -0.01 -5.28
CA CYS A 112 -18.04 1.43 -5.13
C CYS A 112 -19.53 1.79 -5.28
N GLY A 113 -20.11 2.44 -4.27
CA GLY A 113 -21.51 2.86 -4.27
C GLY A 113 -22.49 1.89 -3.60
N SER A 114 -22.10 0.64 -3.33
CA SER A 114 -22.91 -0.32 -2.54
C SER A 114 -22.66 -0.21 -1.03
N GLN A 115 -22.14 0.93 -0.58
CA GLN A 115 -21.58 1.15 0.76
C GLN A 115 -22.55 1.92 1.67
N PHE A 116 -23.74 2.19 1.16
CA PHE A 116 -24.84 2.91 1.79
C PHE A 116 -26.07 2.02 1.83
#